data_AF-A0A371R2U2-F1
#
_entry.id   AF-A0A371R2U2-F1
#
_cell.length_a   1.000
_cell.length_b   1.000
_cell.length_c   1.000
_cell.angle_alpha   90.00
_cell.angle_beta   90.00
_cell.angle_gamma   90.00
#
_symmetry.space_group_name_H-M   'P 1'
#
loop_
_entity.id
_entity.type
_entity.pdbx_description
1 polymer ?
#
loop_
_entity_poly.entity_id
_entity_poly.type
_entity_poly.pdbx_seq_one_letter_code
_entity_poly.pdbx_strand_id
1 'polypeptide(L)'
;MELLTIYEKPCRNFLESIGDCGKGAEYLGFSIQNGKVIHYIKRGDGLVKIYCSSCILSELLKNTALVKMPEIRDGFIVFTVVANNAVKKYVRRRRVKAVVKRWRNPRLTPRQRAALLFFSNGGLEAVAQGLGISKSAACKLVKRALKKVVEILS
;
A
#
# COMPACT_ATOMS: atom_id res chain seq x y z
N MET A 1 1.39 13.97 -1.79
CA MET A 1 0.23 13.27 -2.38
C MET A 1 -0.52 12.59 -1.23
N GLU A 2 -1.85 12.60 -1.22
CA GLU A 2 -2.62 11.88 -0.20
C GLU A 2 -3.08 10.55 -0.78
N LEU A 3 -3.04 9.49 0.01
CA LEU A 3 -3.51 8.16 -0.34
C LEU A 3 -4.65 7.77 0.59
N LEU A 4 -5.59 7.01 0.03
CA LEU A 4 -6.68 6.40 0.76
C LEU A 4 -6.55 4.89 0.66
N THR A 5 -6.42 4.23 1.81
CA THR A 5 -6.58 2.77 1.91
C THR A 5 -8.02 2.48 2.28
N ILE A 6 -8.80 1.94 1.34
CA ILE A 6 -10.22 1.64 1.46
C ILE A 6 -10.39 0.15 1.76
N TYR A 7 -11.20 -0.15 2.78
CA TYR A 7 -11.55 -1.50 3.19
C TYR A 7 -12.98 -1.76 2.76
N GLU A 8 -13.16 -2.54 1.70
CA GLU A 8 -14.47 -2.90 1.18
C GLU A 8 -14.84 -4.31 1.62
N LYS A 9 -16.09 -4.47 2.09
CA LYS A 9 -16.64 -5.80 2.32
C LYS A 9 -16.84 -6.49 0.96
N PRO A 10 -16.30 -7.70 0.75
CA PRO A 10 -16.53 -8.42 -0.50
C PRO A 10 -18.02 -8.68 -0.72
N CYS A 11 -18.44 -8.73 -1.98
CA CYS A 11 -19.82 -9.06 -2.30
C CYS A 11 -20.13 -10.53 -1.96
N ARG A 12 -21.42 -10.87 -1.90
CA ARG A 12 -21.88 -12.23 -1.60
C ARG A 12 -21.21 -13.28 -2.51
N ASN A 13 -21.18 -13.05 -3.82
CA ASN A 13 -20.53 -13.95 -4.77
C ASN A 13 -19.04 -14.16 -4.46
N PHE A 14 -18.35 -13.11 -4.00
CA PHE A 14 -16.95 -13.22 -3.62
C PHE A 14 -16.80 -14.12 -2.41
N LEU A 15 -17.57 -13.87 -1.35
CA LEU A 15 -17.55 -14.65 -0.11
C LEU A 15 -17.92 -16.12 -0.36
N GLU A 16 -18.95 -16.39 -1.14
CA GLU A 16 -19.35 -17.75 -1.53
C GLU A 16 -18.25 -18.48 -2.32
N SER A 17 -17.51 -17.75 -3.18
CA SER A 17 -16.43 -18.33 -3.99
C SER A 17 -15.17 -18.63 -3.18
N ILE A 18 -14.87 -17.86 -2.13
CA ILE A 18 -13.65 -18.03 -1.32
C ILE A 18 -13.85 -18.89 -0.06
N GLY A 19 -15.09 -19.16 0.36
CA GLY A 19 -15.39 -19.87 1.61
C GLY A 19 -14.95 -19.12 2.88
N ASP A 20 -15.12 -19.75 4.06
CA ASP A 20 -14.97 -19.11 5.38
C ASP A 20 -13.72 -18.22 5.50
N CYS A 21 -13.98 -16.91 5.58
CA CYS A 21 -13.04 -15.83 5.93
C CYS A 21 -11.80 -15.64 5.05
N GLY A 22 -11.68 -16.31 3.90
CA GLY A 22 -10.53 -16.13 2.99
C GLY A 22 -9.19 -16.53 3.60
N LYS A 23 -9.16 -17.38 4.63
CA LYS A 23 -7.92 -17.91 5.18
C LYS A 23 -7.19 -18.73 4.12
N GLY A 24 -5.94 -18.36 3.82
CA GLY A 24 -5.12 -18.99 2.78
C GLY A 24 -5.48 -18.58 1.35
N ALA A 25 -6.32 -17.55 1.18
CA ALA A 25 -6.60 -16.97 -0.14
C ALA A 25 -5.60 -15.83 -0.42
N GLU A 26 -4.94 -15.90 -1.58
CA GLU A 26 -4.01 -14.87 -2.06
C GLU A 26 -4.64 -14.13 -3.25
N TYR A 27 -4.67 -12.80 -3.18
CA TYR A 27 -5.17 -11.97 -4.28
C TYR A 27 -4.09 -11.82 -5.34
N LEU A 28 -4.29 -12.41 -6.52
CA LEU A 28 -3.30 -12.37 -7.60
C LEU A 28 -3.47 -11.17 -8.53
N GLY A 29 -4.71 -10.68 -8.70
CA GLY A 29 -4.96 -9.58 -9.60
C GLY A 29 -6.43 -9.44 -10.00
N PHE A 30 -6.67 -8.62 -11.02
CA PHE A 30 -7.98 -8.46 -11.61
C PHE A 30 -7.88 -8.10 -13.09
N SER A 31 -8.97 -8.32 -13.82
CA SER A 31 -9.17 -7.77 -15.16
C SER A 31 -10.54 -7.12 -15.24
N ILE A 32 -10.67 -6.10 -16.08
CA ILE A 32 -11.96 -5.51 -16.41
C ILE A 32 -12.38 -6.00 -17.79
N GLN A 33 -13.54 -6.64 -17.88
CA GLN A 33 -14.11 -7.11 -19.14
C GLN A 33 -15.57 -6.66 -19.20
N ASN A 34 -15.95 -5.94 -20.26
CA ASN A 34 -17.31 -5.43 -20.46
C ASN A 34 -17.87 -4.69 -19.23
N GLY A 35 -17.03 -3.87 -18.58
CA GLY A 35 -17.40 -3.13 -17.37
C GLY A 35 -17.52 -3.96 -16.09
N LYS A 36 -17.30 -5.27 -16.15
CA LYS A 36 -17.31 -6.18 -15.00
C LYS A 36 -15.89 -6.43 -14.52
N VAL A 37 -15.71 -6.49 -13.20
CA VAL A 37 -14.42 -6.82 -12.59
C VAL A 37 -14.35 -8.33 -12.38
N ILE A 38 -13.28 -8.95 -12.88
CA ILE A 38 -12.95 -10.35 -12.62
C ILE A 38 -11.77 -10.34 -11.65
N HIS A 39 -11.95 -10.85 -10.44
CA HIS A 39 -10.88 -11.01 -9.47
C HIS A 39 -10.25 -12.39 -9.61
N TYR A 40 -8.92 -12.45 -9.59
CA TYR A 40 -8.12 -13.68 -9.64
C TYR A 40 -7.56 -13.97 -8.26
N ILE A 41 -8.01 -15.04 -7.64
CA ILE A 41 -7.63 -15.43 -6.29
C ILE A 41 -6.99 -16.82 -6.33
N LYS A 42 -5.82 -16.98 -5.72
CA LYS A 42 -5.23 -18.30 -5.49
C LYS A 42 -5.73 -18.86 -4.16
N ARG A 43 -6.12 -20.13 -4.15
CA ARG A 43 -6.53 -20.85 -2.95
C ARG A 43 -5.98 -22.28 -3.03
N GLY A 44 -5.05 -22.62 -2.12
CA GLY A 44 -4.24 -23.82 -2.28
C GLY A 44 -3.50 -23.79 -3.63
N ASP A 45 -3.61 -24.86 -4.40
CA ASP A 45 -3.03 -24.96 -5.75
C ASP A 45 -3.99 -24.49 -6.86
N GLY A 46 -5.21 -24.09 -6.51
CA GLY A 46 -6.25 -23.69 -7.45
C GLY A 46 -6.32 -22.18 -7.70
N LEU A 47 -6.69 -21.82 -8.94
CA LEU A 47 -7.07 -20.46 -9.32
C LEU A 47 -8.60 -20.31 -9.33
N VAL A 48 -9.12 -19.37 -8.55
CA VAL A 48 -10.53 -19.02 -8.48
C VAL A 48 -10.76 -17.68 -9.19
N LYS A 49 -11.72 -17.65 -10.12
CA LYS A 49 -12.14 -16.43 -10.84
C LYS A 49 -13.48 -15.96 -10.28
N ILE A 50 -13.53 -14.72 -9.79
CA ILE A 50 -14.73 -14.16 -9.17
C ILE A 50 -15.23 -12.99 -10.01
N TYR A 51 -16.44 -13.13 -10.54
CA TYR A 51 -17.07 -12.13 -11.41
C TYR A 51 -17.93 -11.18 -10.57
N CYS A 52 -17.56 -9.90 -10.56
CA CYS A 52 -18.25 -8.85 -9.83
C CYS A 52 -18.85 -7.82 -10.80
N SER A 53 -20.19 -7.76 -10.83
CA SER A 53 -20.94 -6.82 -11.66
C SER A 53 -20.99 -5.39 -11.10
N SER A 54 -20.84 -5.22 -9.77
CA SER A 54 -20.95 -3.93 -9.08
C SER A 54 -19.75 -3.66 -8.15
N CYS A 55 -18.56 -4.11 -8.54
CA CYS A 55 -17.36 -3.94 -7.73
C CYS A 55 -16.94 -2.46 -7.63
N ILE A 56 -16.67 -2.02 -6.41
CA ILE A 56 -16.06 -0.71 -6.11
C ILE A 56 -14.83 -0.41 -6.97
N LEU A 57 -14.04 -1.44 -7.32
CA LEU A 57 -12.80 -1.27 -8.06
C LEU A 57 -13.03 -0.60 -9.42
N SER A 58 -14.13 -0.92 -10.10
CA SER A 58 -14.50 -0.27 -11.36
C SER A 58 -14.76 1.23 -11.18
N GLU A 59 -15.45 1.62 -10.11
CA GLU A 59 -15.74 3.03 -9.78
C GLU A 59 -14.50 3.79 -9.33
N LEU A 60 -13.62 3.15 -8.56
CA LEU A 60 -12.34 3.73 -8.17
C LEU A 60 -11.47 4.00 -9.38
N LEU A 61 -11.30 3.02 -10.27
CA LEU A 61 -10.42 3.13 -11.43
C LEU A 61 -10.86 4.20 -12.45
N LYS A 62 -12.16 4.53 -12.52
CA LYS A 62 -12.66 5.67 -13.31
C LYS A 62 -12.15 7.02 -12.80
N ASN A 63 -11.87 7.11 -11.50
CA ASN A 63 -11.62 8.39 -10.83
C ASN A 63 -10.20 8.51 -10.29
N THR A 64 -9.46 7.43 -10.13
CA THR A 64 -8.13 7.43 -9.50
C THR A 64 -7.28 6.22 -9.92
N ALA A 65 -5.98 6.33 -9.68
CA ALA A 65 -5.03 5.24 -9.87
C ALA A 65 -4.89 4.41 -8.59
N LEU A 66 -4.77 3.09 -8.76
CA LEU A 66 -4.26 2.20 -7.73
C LEU A 66 -2.77 2.50 -7.49
N VAL A 67 -2.37 2.51 -6.22
CA VAL A 67 -0.97 2.66 -5.81
C VAL A 67 -0.27 1.31 -5.73
N LYS A 68 -1.02 0.26 -5.40
CA LYS A 68 -0.55 -1.13 -5.33
C LYS A 68 -1.69 -2.09 -5.70
N MET A 69 -1.35 -3.35 -5.94
CA MET A 69 -2.36 -4.38 -6.17
C MET A 69 -3.29 -4.52 -4.96
N PRO A 70 -4.60 -4.78 -5.18
CA PRO A 70 -5.52 -5.08 -4.10
C PRO A 70 -5.08 -6.31 -3.32
N GLU A 71 -5.44 -6.37 -2.04
CA GLU A 71 -5.11 -7.49 -1.15
C GLU A 71 -6.36 -7.93 -0.36
N ILE A 72 -6.38 -9.18 0.09
CA ILE A 72 -7.39 -9.66 1.05
C ILE A 72 -6.80 -9.53 2.45
N ARG A 73 -7.53 -8.86 3.35
CA ARG A 73 -7.11 -8.68 4.75
C ARG A 73 -8.31 -8.70 5.67
N ASP A 74 -8.31 -9.60 6.65
CA ASP A 74 -9.37 -9.74 7.67
C ASP A 74 -10.79 -9.82 7.06
N GLY A 75 -10.93 -10.52 5.93
CA GLY A 75 -12.20 -10.65 5.20
C GLY A 75 -12.61 -9.42 4.37
N PHE A 76 -11.76 -8.41 4.23
CA PHE A 76 -11.97 -7.25 3.36
C PHE A 76 -11.11 -7.34 2.10
N ILE A 77 -11.60 -6.77 1.00
CA ILE A 77 -10.76 -6.40 -0.14
C ILE A 77 -10.23 -4.99 0.14
N VAL A 78 -8.91 -4.86 0.21
CA VAL A 78 -8.23 -3.63 0.54
C VAL A 78 -7.64 -3.01 -0.71
N PHE A 79 -8.03 -1.76 -0.97
CA PHE A 79 -7.56 -0.96 -2.10
C PHE A 79 -6.75 0.23 -1.60
N THR A 80 -5.58 0.50 -2.17
CA THR A 80 -4.86 1.75 -1.91
C THR A 80 -4.83 2.58 -3.17
N VAL A 81 -5.40 3.78 -3.09
CA VAL A 81 -5.56 4.70 -4.24
C VAL A 81 -5.04 6.09 -3.93
N VAL A 82 -4.75 6.86 -4.97
CA VAL A 82 -4.50 8.30 -4.85
C VAL A 82 -5.79 9.01 -4.45
N ALA A 83 -5.74 9.81 -3.38
CA ALA A 83 -6.91 10.51 -2.90
C ALA A 83 -7.22 11.73 -3.76
N ASN A 84 -8.49 11.90 -4.11
CA ASN A 84 -9.05 13.10 -4.72
C ASN A 84 -10.50 13.33 -4.25
N ASN A 85 -11.14 14.40 -4.71
CA ASN A 85 -12.49 14.76 -4.28
C ASN A 85 -13.53 13.68 -4.60
N ALA A 86 -13.42 13.00 -5.74
CA ALA A 86 -14.35 11.94 -6.13
C ALA A 86 -14.24 10.73 -5.18
N VAL A 87 -13.02 10.28 -4.89
CA VAL A 87 -12.76 9.17 -3.96
C VAL A 87 -13.19 9.53 -2.54
N LYS A 88 -12.91 10.75 -2.07
CA LYS A 88 -13.35 11.22 -0.74
C LYS A 88 -14.88 11.25 -0.62
N LYS A 89 -15.56 11.75 -1.65
CA LYS A 89 -17.02 11.79 -1.74
C LYS A 89 -17.61 10.37 -1.75
N TYR A 90 -16.98 9.45 -2.48
CA TYR A 90 -17.35 8.04 -2.51
C TYR A 90 -17.29 7.44 -1.10
N VAL A 91 -16.14 7.55 -0.43
CA VAL A 91 -15.91 7.00 0.92
C VAL A 91 -16.97 7.52 1.89
N ARG A 92 -17.22 8.84 1.87
CA ARG A 92 -18.22 9.49 2.74
C ARG A 92 -19.64 8.98 2.48
N ARG A 93 -20.03 8.83 1.21
CA ARG A 93 -21.38 8.40 0.82
C ARG A 93 -21.64 6.94 1.16
N ARG A 94 -20.67 6.06 0.90
CA ARG A 94 -20.80 4.61 1.12
C ARG A 94 -20.51 4.18 2.56
N ARG A 95 -20.01 5.10 3.40
CA ARG A 95 -19.60 4.84 4.80
C ARG A 95 -18.62 3.67 4.92
N VAL A 96 -17.76 3.51 3.91
CA VAL A 96 -16.73 2.47 3.89
C VAL A 96 -15.58 2.87 4.81
N LYS A 97 -14.95 1.90 5.47
CA LYS A 97 -13.79 2.16 6.31
C LYS A 97 -12.63 2.57 5.39
N ALA A 98 -12.05 3.74 5.64
CA ALA A 98 -10.89 4.22 4.91
C ALA A 98 -9.85 4.81 5.86
N VAL A 99 -8.58 4.53 5.58
CA VAL A 99 -7.44 5.09 6.31
C VAL A 99 -6.73 6.07 5.39
N VAL A 100 -6.64 7.33 5.83
CA VAL A 100 -5.89 8.37 5.11
C VAL A 100 -4.42 8.24 5.45
N LYS A 101 -3.57 8.10 4.43
CA LYS A 101 -2.11 8.16 4.57
C LYS A 101 -1.60 9.29 3.68
N ARG A 102 -0.89 10.27 4.24
CA ARG A 102 -0.14 11.20 3.39
C ARG A 102 1.07 10.46 2.82
N TRP A 103 1.10 10.27 1.50
CA TRP A 103 2.32 9.92 0.79
C TRP A 103 3.27 11.10 0.85
N ARG A 104 4.16 11.02 1.82
CA ARG A 104 5.40 11.78 1.83
C ARG A 104 6.33 10.99 0.93
N ASN A 105 6.61 11.47 -0.28
CA ASN A 105 7.69 10.88 -1.08
C ASN A 105 8.98 11.04 -0.24
N PRO A 106 9.50 9.98 0.40
CA PRO A 106 10.54 10.12 1.40
C PRO A 106 11.87 10.28 0.69
N ARG A 107 12.10 11.41 0.00
CA ARG A 107 13.42 11.66 -0.60
C ARG A 107 14.46 11.75 0.51
N LEU A 108 15.52 10.97 0.37
CA LEU A 108 16.73 11.13 1.18
C LEU A 108 17.37 12.46 0.78
N THR A 109 17.65 13.32 1.78
CA THR A 109 18.44 14.53 1.55
C THR A 109 19.90 14.15 1.24
N PRO A 110 20.69 15.02 0.59
CA PRO A 110 22.11 14.75 0.36
C PRO A 110 22.86 14.33 1.63
N ARG A 111 22.57 15.02 2.75
CA ARG A 111 23.14 14.70 4.07
C ARG A 111 22.72 13.32 4.59
N GLN A 112 21.49 12.89 4.32
CA GLN A 112 21.02 11.54 4.69
C GLN A 112 21.65 10.46 3.83
N ARG A 113 21.87 10.72 2.53
CA ARG A 113 22.58 9.79 1.63
C ARG A 113 24.03 9.61 2.07
N ALA A 114 24.73 10.71 2.34
CA ALA A 114 26.09 10.69 2.87
C ALA A 114 26.17 9.93 4.20
N ALA A 115 25.22 10.17 5.13
CA ALA A 115 25.15 9.43 6.38
C ALA A 115 24.98 7.91 6.17
N LEU A 116 24.13 7.48 5.23
CA LEU A 116 23.98 6.05 4.94
C LEU A 116 25.24 5.45 4.30
N LEU A 117 25.92 6.19 3.43
CA LEU A 117 27.18 5.77 2.80
C LEU A 117 28.31 5.62 3.82
N PHE A 118 28.49 6.59 4.72
CA PHE A 118 29.47 6.47 5.79
C PHE A 118 29.11 5.34 6.76
N PHE A 119 27.81 5.17 7.04
CA PHE A 119 27.34 4.10 7.92
C PHE A 119 27.61 2.72 7.34
N SER A 120 27.45 2.51 6.03
CA SER A 120 27.76 1.22 5.40
C SER A 120 29.25 0.88 5.42
N ASN A 121 30.12 1.89 5.46
CA ASN A 121 31.57 1.71 5.39
C ASN A 121 32.26 1.64 6.76
N GLY A 122 31.65 2.19 7.82
CA GLY A 122 32.28 2.23 9.15
C GLY A 122 31.35 2.57 10.31
N GLY A 123 30.05 2.29 10.17
CA GLY A 123 29.07 2.46 11.24
C GLY A 123 28.91 3.90 11.72
N LEU A 124 28.47 4.08 12.97
CA LEU A 124 28.15 5.40 13.52
C LEU A 124 29.37 6.32 13.67
N GLU A 125 30.54 5.75 13.85
CA GLU A 125 31.78 6.49 14.07
C GLU A 125 32.27 7.15 12.78
N ALA A 126 32.24 6.41 11.67
CA ALA A 126 32.50 6.97 10.34
C ALA A 126 31.50 8.07 9.96
N VAL A 127 30.23 7.96 10.36
CA VAL A 127 29.23 9.01 10.14
C VAL A 127 29.54 10.26 10.98
N ALA A 128 29.91 10.07 12.25
CA ALA A 128 30.23 11.17 13.17
C ALA A 128 31.45 11.96 12.67
N GLN A 129 32.52 11.25 12.31
CA GLN A 129 33.75 11.85 11.77
C GLN A 129 33.51 12.47 10.39
N GLY A 130 32.93 11.71 9.44
CA GLY A 130 32.72 12.14 8.06
C GLY A 130 31.75 13.32 7.89
N LEU A 131 30.86 13.56 8.85
CA LEU A 131 29.92 14.70 8.83
C LEU A 131 30.21 15.77 9.88
N GLY A 132 31.27 15.62 10.68
CA GLY A 132 31.62 16.57 11.76
C GLY A 132 30.51 16.74 12.80
N ILE A 133 29.91 15.64 13.26
CA ILE A 133 28.80 15.65 14.23
C ILE A 133 29.04 14.68 15.38
N SER A 134 28.34 14.87 16.50
CA SER A 134 28.39 13.92 17.61
C SER A 134 27.82 12.54 17.24
N LYS A 135 28.31 11.49 17.91
CA LYS A 135 27.82 10.11 17.73
C LYS A 135 26.30 9.97 17.96
N SER A 136 25.75 10.75 18.89
CA SER A 136 24.31 10.79 19.15
C SER A 136 23.52 11.43 18.01
N ALA A 137 24.04 12.51 17.40
CA ALA A 137 23.47 13.12 16.22
C ALA A 137 23.56 12.19 14.99
N ALA A 138 24.69 11.50 14.81
CA ALA A 138 24.88 10.49 13.78
C ALA A 138 23.82 9.37 13.89
N CYS A 139 23.61 8.82 15.09
CA CYS A 139 22.58 7.81 15.34
C CYS A 139 21.17 8.29 14.97
N LYS A 140 20.79 9.50 15.40
CA LYS A 140 19.48 10.09 15.06
C LYS A 140 19.33 10.28 13.54
N LEU A 141 20.38 10.73 12.86
CA LEU A 141 20.37 10.97 11.42
C LEU A 141 20.24 9.67 10.63
N VAL A 142 21.02 8.65 10.98
CA VAL A 142 20.97 7.31 10.35
C VAL A 142 19.60 6.68 10.57
N LYS A 143 19.07 6.68 11.80
CA LYS A 143 17.71 6.16 12.08
C LYS A 143 16.63 6.84 11.22
N ARG A 144 16.67 8.17 11.08
CA ARG A 144 15.74 8.92 10.23
C ARG A 144 15.92 8.58 8.75
N ALA A 145 17.16 8.38 8.29
CA ALA A 145 17.45 8.02 6.91
C ALA A 145 16.97 6.59 6.59
N LEU A 146 17.26 5.61 7.45
CA LEU A 146 16.79 4.23 7.32
C LEU A 146 15.27 4.14 7.31
N LYS A 147 14.57 4.88 8.18
CA LYS A 147 13.11 4.94 8.16
C LYS A 147 12.56 5.40 6.81
N LYS A 148 13.20 6.41 6.19
CA LYS A 148 12.83 6.86 4.84
C LYS A 148 13.14 5.80 3.77
N VAL A 149 14.26 5.08 3.88
CA VAL A 149 14.59 3.98 2.96
C VAL A 149 13.51 2.92 3.00
N VAL A 150 13.07 2.49 4.19
CA VAL A 150 11.96 1.53 4.33
C VAL A 150 10.69 2.09 3.70
N GLU A 151 10.36 3.36 3.93
CA GLU A 151 9.18 4.01 3.32
C GLU A 151 9.28 4.15 1.79
N ILE A 152 10.49 4.16 1.20
CA ILE A 152 10.70 4.17 -0.26
C ILE A 152 10.57 2.76 -0.85
N LEU A 153 11.08 1.75 -0.15
CA LEU A 153 11.14 0.36 -0.61
C LEU A 153 9.85 -0.44 -0.33
N SER A 154 8.92 0.10 0.46
CA SER A 154 7.63 -0.53 0.84
C SER A 154 6.46 0.09 0.09
#